data_AF-A0A8T1CDN3-F1
#
_entry.id   AF-A0A8T1CDN3-F1
#
_cell.length_a   1.000
_cell.length_b   1.000
_cell.length_c   1.000
_cell.angle_alpha   90.00
_cell.angle_beta   90.00
_cell.angle_gamma   90.00
#
_symmetry.space_group_name_H-M   'P 1'
#
loop_
_entity.id
_entity.type
_entity.pdbx_description
1 polymer ?
#
loop_
_entity_poly.entity_id
_entity_poly.type
_entity_poly.pdbx_seq_one_letter_code
_entity_poly.pdbx_strand_id
1 'polypeptide(L)'
;MVFFGELGEDSKNLINYFEAYPEVNPIKPGYNPATWMLECIGAGVGGGKGAAAGADPSQPLDFADRFLVSDQKVLMEEDLDQEGVLYPSSHLPELTFDTKRASKSSTQFDLLCRRFFRMY
;
A
#
# COMPACT_ATOMS: atom_id res chain seq x y z
N MET A 1 4.63 -0.39 8.34
CA MET A 1 4.62 -0.50 6.86
C MET A 1 5.43 -1.74 6.51
N VAL A 2 5.16 -2.41 5.37
CA VAL A 2 5.81 -3.69 5.02
C VAL A 2 6.51 -3.68 3.66
N PHE A 3 6.33 -2.62 2.88
CA PHE A 3 6.96 -2.43 1.57
C PHE A 3 6.87 -0.95 1.18
N PHE A 4 7.87 -0.43 0.47
CA PHE A 4 7.85 0.91 -0.12
C PHE A 4 8.40 0.90 -1.55
N GLY A 5 7.87 1.78 -2.40
CA GLY A 5 8.28 1.95 -3.79
C GLY A 5 7.28 1.39 -4.80
N GLU A 6 7.67 1.40 -6.06
CA GLU A 6 6.82 0.92 -7.16
C GLU A 6 6.70 -0.60 -7.15
N LEU A 7 5.49 -1.10 -7.39
CA LEU A 7 5.24 -2.55 -7.56
C LEU A 7 6.04 -3.15 -8.72
N GLY A 8 6.29 -2.34 -9.76
CA GLY A 8 6.87 -2.77 -11.02
C GLY A 8 5.88 -3.56 -11.89
N GLU A 9 6.30 -3.81 -13.13
CA GLU A 9 5.56 -4.68 -14.07
C GLU A 9 5.32 -6.05 -13.43
N ASP A 10 4.07 -6.53 -13.50
CA ASP A 10 3.61 -7.77 -12.86
C ASP A 10 3.97 -7.92 -11.37
N SER A 11 4.09 -6.79 -10.66
CA SER A 11 4.48 -6.75 -9.23
C SER A 11 5.86 -7.34 -8.94
N LYS A 12 6.77 -7.38 -9.92
CA LYS A 12 8.09 -7.98 -9.79
C LYS A 12 8.92 -7.44 -8.62
N ASN A 13 8.85 -6.14 -8.33
CA ASN A 13 9.63 -5.54 -7.26
C ASN A 13 9.10 -5.96 -5.88
N LEU A 14 7.76 -6.06 -5.76
CA LEU A 14 7.10 -6.58 -4.58
C LEU A 14 7.50 -8.04 -4.35
N ILE A 15 7.39 -8.87 -5.39
CA ILE A 15 7.73 -10.30 -5.31
C ILE A 15 9.20 -10.48 -4.91
N ASN A 16 10.13 -9.80 -5.58
CA ASN A 16 11.55 -9.88 -5.28
C ASN A 16 11.88 -9.45 -3.84
N TYR A 17 11.21 -8.44 -3.31
CA TYR A 17 11.43 -8.00 -1.93
C TYR A 17 11.00 -9.06 -0.92
N PHE A 18 9.81 -9.64 -1.09
CA PHE A 18 9.30 -10.65 -0.17
C PHE A 18 10.04 -11.99 -0.31
N GLU A 19 10.43 -12.39 -1.53
CA GLU A 19 11.22 -13.61 -1.77
C GLU A 19 12.70 -13.49 -1.34
N ALA A 20 13.20 -12.28 -1.08
CA ALA A 20 14.53 -12.10 -0.50
C ALA A 20 14.65 -12.64 0.93
N TYR A 21 13.51 -12.84 1.62
CA TYR A 21 13.47 -13.42 2.96
C TYR A 21 13.33 -14.95 2.88
N PRO A 22 14.26 -15.73 3.48
CA PRO A 22 14.24 -17.19 3.38
C PRO A 22 13.03 -17.84 4.04
N GLU A 23 12.33 -17.13 4.93
CA GLU A 23 11.15 -17.60 5.64
C GLU A 23 9.86 -17.52 4.79
N VAL A 24 9.92 -16.86 3.62
CA VAL A 24 8.77 -16.65 2.73
C VAL A 24 8.68 -17.76 1.69
N ASN A 25 7.48 -18.34 1.54
CA ASN A 25 7.21 -19.28 0.47
C ASN A 25 7.08 -18.56 -0.88
N PRO A 26 7.81 -18.99 -1.93
CA PRO A 26 7.72 -18.39 -3.26
C PRO A 26 6.30 -18.36 -3.82
N ILE A 27 6.01 -17.34 -4.62
CA ILE A 27 4.69 -17.17 -5.22
C ILE A 27 4.43 -18.25 -6.29
N LYS A 28 3.19 -18.76 -6.34
CA LYS A 28 2.79 -19.72 -7.38
C LYS A 28 2.55 -19.00 -8.72
N PRO A 29 2.93 -19.60 -9.87
CA PRO A 29 2.64 -19.02 -11.18
C PRO A 29 1.15 -18.75 -11.37
N GLY A 30 0.80 -17.54 -11.81
CA GLY A 30 -0.59 -17.10 -12.03
C GLY A 30 -1.36 -16.74 -10.76
N TYR A 31 -0.73 -16.77 -9.59
CA TYR A 31 -1.35 -16.32 -8.35
C TYR A 31 -1.29 -14.80 -8.20
N ASN A 32 -2.30 -14.19 -7.57
CA ASN A 32 -2.37 -12.74 -7.40
C ASN A 32 -1.29 -12.27 -6.40
N PRO A 33 -0.32 -11.43 -6.81
CA PRO A 33 0.76 -10.96 -5.93
C PRO A 33 0.26 -10.18 -4.70
N ALA A 34 -0.82 -9.42 -4.85
CA ALA A 34 -1.40 -8.68 -3.73
C ALA A 34 -1.98 -9.63 -2.67
N THR A 35 -2.67 -10.69 -3.10
CA THR A 35 -3.22 -11.70 -2.19
C THR A 35 -2.10 -12.48 -1.51
N TRP A 36 -1.08 -12.89 -2.26
CA TRP A 36 0.09 -13.58 -1.70
C TRP A 36 0.82 -12.75 -0.66
N MET A 37 1.07 -11.47 -0.93
CA MET A 37 1.71 -10.58 0.05
C MET A 37 0.89 -10.46 1.35
N LEU A 38 -0.44 -10.35 1.25
CA LEU A 38 -1.32 -10.33 2.43
C LEU A 38 -1.25 -11.64 3.23
N GLU A 39 -1.11 -12.77 2.57
CA GLU A 39 -0.91 -14.08 3.22
C GLU A 39 0.47 -14.18 3.87
N CYS A 40 1.52 -13.63 3.24
CA CYS A 40 2.86 -13.56 3.83
C CYS A 40 2.86 -12.78 5.14
N ILE A 41 2.25 -11.60 5.17
CA ILE A 41 2.19 -10.74 6.37
C ILE A 41 1.11 -11.15 7.38
N GLY A 42 0.34 -12.20 7.11
CA GLY A 42 -0.72 -12.68 8.01
C GLY A 42 -1.98 -11.82 8.06
N ALA A 43 -2.19 -10.93 7.08
CA ALA A 43 -3.37 -10.06 6.97
C ALA A 43 -4.47 -10.62 6.03
N GLY A 44 -4.31 -11.84 5.52
CA GLY A 44 -5.27 -12.48 4.61
C GLY A 44 -6.62 -12.84 5.25
N VAL A 45 -7.70 -12.77 4.47
CA VAL A 45 -9.11 -12.97 4.91
C VAL A 45 -9.48 -14.44 5.12
N GLY A 46 -8.72 -15.39 4.58
CA GLY A 46 -8.83 -16.81 4.93
C GLY A 46 -7.85 -17.11 6.06
N GLY A 47 -8.32 -17.57 7.21
CA GLY A 47 -7.51 -17.93 8.40
C GLY A 47 -6.48 -19.05 8.23
N GLY A 48 -5.87 -19.17 7.05
CA GLY A 48 -4.64 -19.92 6.83
C GLY A 48 -3.53 -19.25 7.61
N LYS A 49 -2.88 -20.04 8.47
CA LYS A 49 -1.58 -19.72 9.07
C LYS A 49 -0.72 -19.04 7.99
N GLY A 50 -0.21 -17.85 8.29
CA GLY A 50 0.52 -17.01 7.33
C GLY A 50 1.53 -17.82 6.53
N ALA A 51 1.78 -17.40 5.29
CA ALA A 51 2.62 -18.12 4.32
C ALA A 51 4.08 -18.33 4.80
N ALA A 52 4.44 -17.84 5.99
CA ALA A 52 5.57 -18.31 6.78
C ALA A 52 5.33 -19.74 7.32
N ALA A 53 5.07 -20.72 6.44
CA ALA A 53 4.91 -22.12 6.81
C ALA A 53 6.24 -22.77 7.27
N GLY A 54 7.36 -22.05 7.15
CA GLY A 54 8.68 -22.43 7.65
C GLY A 54 9.17 -21.63 8.86
N ALA A 55 8.40 -20.67 9.38
CA ALA A 55 8.81 -19.93 10.58
C ALA A 55 8.70 -20.84 11.81
N ASP A 56 9.79 -20.92 12.56
CA ASP A 56 9.77 -21.46 13.91
C ASP A 56 8.65 -20.76 14.71
N PRO A 57 7.69 -21.48 15.32
CA PRO A 57 6.66 -20.88 16.15
C PRO A 57 7.20 -20.02 17.31
N SER A 58 8.50 -20.08 17.60
CA SER A 58 9.19 -19.22 18.57
C SER A 58 9.55 -17.81 18.05
N GLN A 59 9.56 -17.58 16.73
CA GLN A 59 9.94 -16.31 16.10
C GLN A 59 8.99 -15.99 14.92
N PRO A 60 7.81 -15.43 15.17
CA PRO A 60 6.96 -14.91 14.10
C PRO A 60 7.74 -13.81 13.34
N LEU A 61 7.87 -13.96 12.03
CA LEU A 61 8.53 -12.97 11.18
C LEU A 61 7.67 -11.70 11.15
N ASP A 62 8.12 -10.65 11.84
CA ASP A 62 7.48 -9.34 11.78
C ASP A 62 8.06 -8.52 10.62
N PHE A 63 7.30 -8.44 9.52
CA PHE A 63 7.68 -7.65 8.36
C PHE A 63 7.75 -6.14 8.66
N ALA A 64 7.06 -5.65 9.69
CA ALA A 64 7.15 -4.25 10.08
C ALA A 64 8.56 -3.95 10.63
N ASP A 65 9.11 -4.82 11.47
CA ASP A 65 10.47 -4.66 12.00
C ASP A 65 11.52 -4.81 10.92
N ARG A 66 11.35 -5.77 9.99
CA ARG A 66 12.24 -5.94 8.83
C ARG A 66 12.21 -4.72 7.92
N PHE A 67 11.03 -4.13 7.73
CA PHE A 67 10.89 -2.92 6.95
C PHE A 67 11.70 -1.77 7.57
N LEU A 68 11.65 -1.58 8.90
CA LEU A 68 12.37 -0.50 9.59
C LEU A 68 13.88 -0.50 9.36
N VAL A 69 14.48 -1.69 9.19
CA VAL A 69 15.92 -1.86 8.92
C VAL A 69 16.26 -2.00 7.44
N SER A 70 15.27 -1.99 6.55
CA SER A 70 15.47 -2.22 5.12
C SER A 70 15.80 -0.94 4.35
N ASP A 71 16.45 -1.10 3.20
CA ASP A 71 16.76 0.00 2.28
C ASP A 71 15.50 0.74 1.81
N GLN A 72 14.35 0.03 1.74
CA GLN A 72 13.07 0.63 1.37
C GLN A 72 12.59 1.70 2.35
N LYS A 73 12.95 1.57 3.64
CA LYS A 73 12.65 2.60 4.64
C LYS A 73 13.51 3.83 4.44
N VAL A 74 14.78 3.66 4.05
CA VAL A 74 15.69 4.77 3.75
C VAL A 74 15.19 5.54 2.53
N LEU A 75 14.79 4.84 1.46
CA LEU A 75 14.19 5.46 0.27
C LEU A 75 12.89 6.20 0.61
N MET A 76 12.05 5.63 1.47
CA MET A 76 10.84 6.31 1.94
C MET A 76 11.17 7.61 2.68
N GLU A 77 12.15 7.57 3.58
CA GLU A 77 12.57 8.77 4.31
C GLU A 77 13.16 9.83 3.38
N GLU A 78 13.96 9.43 2.39
CA GLU A 78 14.50 10.35 1.37
C GLU A 78 13.39 11.02 0.55
N ASP A 79 12.39 10.26 0.09
CA ASP A 79 11.23 10.81 -0.64
C ASP A 79 10.37 11.74 0.23
N LEU A 80 10.21 11.41 1.51
CA LEU A 80 9.49 12.24 2.48
C LEU A 80 10.24 13.52 2.83
N ASP A 81 11.58 13.45 2.84
CA ASP A 81 12.48 14.57 3.03
C ASP A 81 12.63 15.41 1.75
N GLN A 82 11.80 15.23 0.73
CA GLN A 82 11.80 16.13 -0.43
C GLN A 82 11.02 17.43 -0.13
N GLU A 83 11.59 18.57 -0.55
CA GLU A 83 10.91 19.86 -0.53
C GLU A 83 9.55 19.82 -1.22
N GLY A 84 8.50 20.26 -0.53
CA GLY A 84 7.13 20.29 -1.01
C GLY A 84 6.30 19.05 -0.63
N VAL A 85 6.90 18.05 0.02
CA VAL A 85 6.19 16.86 0.52
C VAL A 85 5.75 17.07 1.98
N LEU A 86 6.67 16.91 2.93
CA LEU A 86 6.38 17.12 4.36
C LEU A 86 6.63 18.55 4.83
N TYR A 87 7.44 19.31 4.09
CA TYR A 87 7.77 20.68 4.42
C TYR A 87 7.62 21.60 3.20
N PRO A 88 7.31 22.89 3.42
CA PRO A 88 7.12 23.83 2.32
C PRO A 88 8.35 23.91 1.43
N SER A 89 8.16 23.83 0.11
CA SER A 89 9.22 24.11 -0.86
C SER A 89 9.30 25.61 -1.10
N SER A 90 10.52 26.10 -1.34
CA SER A 90 10.75 27.46 -1.80
C SER A 90 10.41 27.68 -3.28
N HIS A 91 10.39 26.60 -4.07
CA HIS A 91 10.27 26.62 -5.53
C HIS A 91 8.89 26.16 -6.04
N LEU A 92 8.16 25.36 -5.26
CA LEU A 92 6.81 24.90 -5.62
C LEU A 92 5.76 25.79 -4.97
N PRO A 93 4.75 26.27 -5.73
CA PRO A 93 3.64 27.02 -5.14
C PRO A 93 2.80 26.13 -4.22
N GLU A 94 2.21 26.74 -3.20
CA GLU A 94 1.30 26.05 -2.29
C GLU A 94 0.11 25.44 -3.06
N LEU A 95 -0.25 24.20 -2.72
CA LEU A 95 -1.41 23.53 -3.27
C LEU A 95 -2.68 24.22 -2.75
N THR A 96 -3.25 25.09 -3.57
CA THR A 96 -4.52 25.77 -3.28
C THR A 96 -5.64 25.14 -4.10
N PHE A 97 -6.84 25.11 -3.50
CA PHE A 97 -8.04 24.63 -4.17
C PHE A 97 -8.99 25.81 -4.37
N ASP A 98 -9.35 26.09 -5.62
CA ASP A 98 -10.28 27.18 -5.97
C ASP A 98 -11.64 27.02 -5.30
N THR A 99 -12.07 25.77 -5.10
CA THR A 99 -13.36 25.45 -4.51
C THR A 99 -13.22 24.34 -3.49
N LYS A 100 -13.96 24.48 -2.38
CA LYS A 100 -14.01 23.46 -1.32
C LYS A 100 -14.54 22.10 -1.80
N ARG A 101 -15.32 22.07 -2.88
CA ARG A 101 -15.99 20.86 -3.38
C ARG A 101 -15.71 20.70 -4.87
N ALA A 102 -15.51 19.46 -5.31
CA ALA A 102 -15.33 19.12 -6.72
C ALA A 102 -16.54 19.48 -7.63
N SER A 103 -17.69 19.82 -7.07
CA SER A 103 -18.90 20.19 -7.81
C SER A 103 -19.78 21.17 -7.05
N LYS A 104 -20.61 21.92 -7.78
CA LYS A 104 -21.59 22.85 -7.23
C LYS A 104 -22.67 22.12 -6.43
N SER A 105 -23.23 22.78 -5.41
CA SER A 105 -24.30 22.22 -4.59
C SER A 105 -25.55 21.82 -5.40
N SER A 106 -25.85 22.53 -6.49
CA SER A 106 -26.96 22.19 -7.39
C SER A 106 -26.76 20.85 -8.10
N THR A 107 -25.56 20.59 -8.60
CA THR A 107 -25.21 19.30 -9.22
C THR A 107 -25.28 18.17 -8.20
N GLN A 108 -24.78 18.40 -6.98
CA GLN A 108 -24.86 17.40 -5.91
C GLN A 108 -26.32 17.09 -5.54
N PHE A 109 -27.17 18.12 -5.46
CA PHE A 109 -28.59 17.97 -5.17
C PHE A 109 -29.34 17.23 -6.29
N ASP A 110 -29.14 17.59 -7.56
CA ASP A 110 -29.74 16.88 -8.70
C ASP A 110 -29.36 15.40 -8.71
N LEU A 111 -28.08 15.07 -8.50
CA LEU A 111 -27.62 13.68 -8.41
C LEU A 111 -28.23 12.94 -7.22
N LEU A 112 -28.41 13.61 -6.07
CA LEU A 112 -29.07 13.03 -4.90
C LEU A 112 -30.55 12.72 -5.17
N CYS A 113 -31.29 13.66 -5.77
CA CYS A 113 -32.69 13.44 -6.14
C CYS A 113 -32.82 12.32 -7.17
N ARG A 114 -32.01 12.32 -8.23
CA ARG A 114 -32.00 11.24 -9.23
C ARG A 114 -31.68 9.89 -8.60
N ARG A 115 -30.68 9.84 -7.70
CA ARG A 115 -30.35 8.62 -6.97
C ARG A 115 -31.51 8.12 -6.12
N PHE A 116 -32.23 9.04 -5.46
CA PHE A 116 -33.39 8.72 -4.64
C PHE A 116 -34.52 8.10 -5.48
N PHE A 117 -34.96 8.75 -6.56
CA PHE A 117 -36.02 8.25 -7.45
C PHE A 117 -35.65 7.00 -8.26
N ARG A 118 -34.36 6.68 -8.38
CA ARG A 118 -33.90 5.44 -9.02
C ARG A 118 -33.90 4.26 -8.06
N MET A 119 -33.76 4.52 -6.75
CA MET A 119 -33.78 3.46 -5.72
C MET A 119 -35.19 3.19 -5.17
N TYR A 120 -36.08 4.17 -5.20
CA TYR A 120 -37.46 4.09 -4.71
C TYR A 120 -38.44 4.50 -5.80
#